data_AF-A0A3A8EG59-F1
#
_entry.id   AF-A0A3A8EG59-F1
#
_cell.length_a   1.000
_cell.length_b   1.000
_cell.length_c   1.000
_cell.angle_alpha   90.00
_cell.angle_beta   90.00
_cell.angle_gamma   90.00
#
_symmetry.space_group_name_H-M   'P 1'
#
loop_
_entity.id
_entity.type
_entity.pdbx_description
1 polymer ?
#
loop_
_entity_poly.entity_id
_entity_poly.type
_entity_poly.pdbx_seq_one_letter_code
_entity_poly.pdbx_strand_id
1 'polypeptide(L)'
;MTPIQTSSKIEPQKMMSLKKFIFLSIITFSMYDIWWMFKAWRFFQQKDRVKIMPALRAVFAIFFLYPLLKKIQNFASEEGETPNYSPVLLFLGYIIFSMLYKLPDPFWFISLSSIIFLIQPFQALNAAKRNAAQVEVIEQKNFNKPQIVLIIIFSIVWALILLGLFLTE
;
A
#
# COMPACT_ATOMS: atom_id res chain seq x y z
N MET A 1 1.21 12.97 42.83
CA MET A 1 2.01 13.56 41.76
C MET A 1 2.77 12.45 41.05
N THR A 2 2.38 12.14 39.81
CA THR A 2 3.24 11.81 38.66
C THR A 2 2.32 11.59 37.45
N PRO A 3 2.30 12.48 36.45
CA PRO A 3 1.68 12.15 35.18
C PRO A 3 2.64 11.25 34.41
N ILE A 4 2.24 10.00 34.16
CA ILE A 4 2.94 9.11 33.21
C ILE A 4 2.75 9.72 31.83
N GLN A 5 3.72 10.53 31.39
CA GLN A 5 3.87 10.90 30.00
C GLN A 5 4.47 9.70 29.26
N THR A 6 3.63 8.76 28.81
CA THR A 6 4.01 7.90 27.69
C THR A 6 4.16 8.81 26.48
N SER A 7 5.39 9.21 26.19
CA SER A 7 5.78 9.74 24.88
C SER A 7 5.22 8.77 23.83
N SER A 8 4.12 9.14 23.15
CA SER A 8 3.49 8.28 22.15
C SER A 8 4.38 8.28 20.91
N LYS A 9 5.48 7.53 20.97
CA LYS A 9 6.43 7.37 19.88
C LYS A 9 5.70 6.66 18.73
N ILE A 10 5.89 7.13 17.50
CA ILE A 10 5.42 6.43 16.30
C ILE A 10 6.00 5.00 16.34
N GLU A 11 5.17 3.97 16.08
CA GLU A 11 5.66 2.59 16.10
C GLU A 11 6.77 2.42 15.05
N PRO A 12 7.80 1.58 15.30
CA PRO A 12 8.83 1.29 14.33
C PRO A 12 8.22 0.85 12.98
N GLN A 13 8.59 1.56 11.92
CA GLN A 13 8.06 1.36 10.59
C GLN A 13 8.89 0.30 9.87
N LYS A 14 8.36 -0.93 9.80
CA LYS A 14 8.93 -1.98 8.95
C LYS A 14 8.75 -1.61 7.48
N MET A 15 9.84 -1.31 6.80
CA MET A 15 9.82 -0.86 5.41
C MET A 15 10.25 -2.00 4.48
N MET A 16 9.55 -2.15 3.37
CA MET A 16 9.89 -3.13 2.33
C MET A 16 10.30 -2.42 1.05
N SER A 17 11.07 -3.13 0.21
CA SER A 17 11.46 -2.62 -1.10
C SER A 17 10.26 -2.56 -2.05
N LEU A 18 10.36 -1.68 -3.05
CA LEU A 18 9.34 -1.54 -4.09
C LEU A 18 9.09 -2.87 -4.82
N LYS A 19 10.15 -3.62 -5.14
CA LYS A 19 10.04 -4.94 -5.80
C LYS A 19 9.16 -5.91 -5.02
N LYS A 20 9.30 -5.94 -3.69
CA LYS A 20 8.46 -6.78 -2.83
C LYS A 20 7.02 -6.31 -2.79
N PHE A 21 6.81 -5.00 -2.74
CA PHE A 21 5.47 -4.44 -2.75
C PHE A 21 4.73 -4.80 -4.05
N ILE A 22 5.36 -4.58 -5.21
CA ILE A 22 4.80 -4.96 -6.52
C ILE A 22 4.51 -6.46 -6.56
N PHE A 23 5.47 -7.30 -6.18
CA PHE A 23 5.30 -8.75 -6.16
C PHE A 23 4.13 -9.19 -5.28
N LEU A 24 4.04 -8.66 -4.04
CA LEU A 24 2.96 -8.99 -3.12
C LEU A 24 1.60 -8.49 -3.60
N SER A 25 1.56 -7.36 -4.30
CA SER A 25 0.34 -6.81 -4.88
C SER A 25 -0.19 -7.69 -6.01
N ILE A 26 0.68 -8.11 -6.93
CA ILE A 26 0.30 -9.01 -8.03
C ILE A 26 -0.10 -10.40 -7.51
N ILE A 27 0.71 -11.00 -6.64
CA ILE A 27 0.43 -12.37 -6.17
C ILE A 27 -0.90 -12.42 -5.41
N THR A 28 -1.26 -11.38 -4.67
CA THR A 28 -2.50 -11.33 -3.87
C THR A 28 -3.68 -10.66 -4.59
N PHE A 29 -3.64 -10.50 -5.91
CA PHE A 29 -4.72 -9.87 -6.69
C PHE A 29 -5.11 -8.47 -6.16
N SER A 30 -4.11 -7.61 -5.97
CA SER A 30 -4.24 -6.25 -5.40
C SER A 30 -4.76 -6.16 -3.95
N MET A 31 -5.01 -7.28 -3.26
CA MET A 31 -5.40 -7.24 -1.84
C MET A 31 -4.29 -6.66 -0.95
N TYR A 32 -3.02 -6.85 -1.33
CA TYR A 32 -1.91 -6.27 -0.60
C TYR A 32 -1.86 -4.74 -0.69
N ASP A 33 -2.46 -4.13 -1.71
CA ASP A 33 -2.60 -2.67 -1.84
C ASP A 33 -3.40 -2.13 -0.65
N ILE A 34 -4.52 -2.79 -0.33
CA ILE A 34 -5.40 -2.45 0.80
C ILE A 34 -4.62 -2.56 2.12
N TRP A 35 -3.83 -3.63 2.29
CA TRP A 35 -2.97 -3.77 3.46
C TRP A 35 -1.95 -2.63 3.57
N TRP A 36 -1.34 -2.23 2.46
CA TRP A 36 -0.42 -1.09 2.44
C TRP A 36 -1.14 0.23 2.77
N MET A 37 -2.32 0.48 2.21
CA MET A 37 -3.13 1.66 2.52
C MET A 37 -3.49 1.71 4.01
N PHE A 38 -3.82 0.56 4.62
CA PHE A 38 -4.05 0.46 6.07
C PHE A 38 -2.81 0.89 6.85
N LYS A 39 -1.62 0.37 6.48
CA LYS A 39 -0.35 0.73 7.14
C LYS A 39 -0.01 2.21 6.96
N ALA A 40 -0.27 2.78 5.78
CA ALA A 40 -0.07 4.20 5.52
C ALA A 40 -1.02 5.07 6.37
N TRP A 41 -2.31 4.72 6.44
CA TRP A 41 -3.27 5.42 7.30
C TRP A 41 -2.93 5.28 8.79
N ARG A 42 -2.48 4.11 9.25
CA ARG A 42 -2.07 3.89 10.63
C ARG A 42 -0.83 4.73 10.99
N PHE A 43 0.11 4.88 10.06
CA PHE A 43 1.24 5.79 10.24
C PHE A 43 0.76 7.23 10.47
N PHE A 44 -0.13 7.76 9.61
CA PHE A 44 -0.64 9.13 9.78
C PHE A 44 -1.55 9.29 11.01
N GLN A 45 -2.27 8.25 11.42
CA GLN A 45 -3.01 8.22 12.68
C GLN A 45 -2.07 8.47 13.87
N GLN A 46 -0.91 7.79 13.88
CA GLN A 46 0.10 7.91 14.94
C GLN A 46 0.88 9.22 14.86
N LYS A 47 1.35 9.61 13.66
CA LYS A 47 2.12 10.84 13.42
C LYS A 47 1.33 12.08 13.84
N ASP A 48 0.09 12.19 13.38
CA ASP A 48 -0.71 13.41 13.57
C ASP A 48 -1.61 13.32 14.80
N ARG A 49 -1.55 12.20 15.55
CA ARG A 49 -2.37 11.94 16.74
C ARG A 49 -3.88 12.14 16.51
N VAL A 50 -4.34 11.79 15.31
CA VAL A 50 -5.75 11.95 14.91
C VAL A 50 -6.54 10.67 15.19
N LYS A 51 -7.77 10.82 15.71
CA LYS A 51 -8.69 9.70 15.91
C LYS A 51 -9.39 9.34 14.60
N ILE A 52 -8.75 8.47 13.82
CA ILE A 52 -9.31 7.90 12.57
C ILE A 52 -9.36 6.38 12.65
N MET A 53 -10.08 5.72 11.74
CA MET A 53 -10.08 4.26 11.60
C MET A 53 -9.32 3.83 10.34
N PRO A 54 -8.04 3.45 10.44
CA PRO A 54 -7.21 3.13 9.27
C PRO A 54 -7.74 1.99 8.42
N ALA A 55 -8.27 0.94 9.05
CA ALA A 55 -8.79 -0.24 8.34
C ALA A 55 -10.01 0.12 7.48
N LEU A 56 -10.93 0.91 8.04
CA LEU A 56 -12.10 1.39 7.31
C LEU A 56 -11.68 2.22 6.09
N ARG A 57 -10.72 3.14 6.26
CA ARG A 57 -10.22 3.96 5.16
C ARG A 57 -9.50 3.16 4.08
N ALA A 58 -8.84 2.08 4.44
CA ALA A 58 -8.19 1.19 3.48
C ALA A 58 -9.20 0.39 2.65
N VAL A 59 -10.22 -0.20 3.31
CA VAL A 59 -11.26 -0.97 2.62
C VAL A 59 -12.10 -0.06 1.71
N PHE A 60 -12.41 1.15 2.17
CA PHE A 60 -13.13 2.17 1.39
C PHE A 60 -12.17 3.07 0.59
N ALA A 61 -11.18 2.48 -0.09
CA ALA A 61 -10.18 3.19 -0.89
C ALA A 61 -10.79 4.16 -1.91
N ILE A 62 -11.98 3.86 -2.45
CA ILE A 62 -12.72 4.73 -3.37
C ILE A 62 -12.95 6.15 -2.81
N PHE A 63 -13.14 6.30 -1.49
CA PHE A 63 -13.31 7.61 -0.85
C PHE A 63 -12.01 8.15 -0.26
N PHE A 64 -11.11 7.27 0.18
CA PHE A 64 -9.98 7.66 1.03
C PHE A 64 -8.62 7.58 0.35
N LEU A 65 -8.50 7.01 -0.85
CA LEU A 65 -7.22 6.95 -1.54
C LEU A 65 -6.74 8.34 -1.95
N TYR A 66 -7.58 9.18 -2.59
CA TYR A 66 -7.19 10.54 -2.95
C TYR A 66 -6.66 11.36 -1.74
N PRO A 67 -7.38 11.44 -0.60
CA PRO A 67 -6.86 12.10 0.59
C PRO A 67 -5.55 11.50 1.11
N LEU A 68 -5.38 10.18 1.01
CA LEU A 68 -4.13 9.51 1.41
C LEU A 68 -2.96 9.95 0.51
N LEU A 69 -3.15 9.95 -0.80
CA LEU A 69 -2.12 10.35 -1.77
C LEU A 69 -1.69 11.80 -1.56
N LYS A 70 -2.64 12.72 -1.36
CA LYS A 70 -2.34 14.12 -1.03
C LYS A 70 -1.56 14.24 0.28
N LYS A 71 -1.93 13.45 1.30
CA LYS A 71 -1.25 13.46 2.59
C LYS A 71 0.19 12.93 2.50
N ILE A 72 0.41 11.89 1.70
CA ILE A 72 1.76 11.38 1.41
C ILE A 72 2.58 12.44 0.69
N GLN A 73 2.02 13.09 -0.33
CA GLN A 73 2.70 14.14 -1.08
C GLN A 73 3.15 15.28 -0.16
N ASN A 74 2.23 15.82 0.65
CA ASN A 74 2.54 16.89 1.59
C ASN A 74 3.62 16.48 2.60
N PHE A 75 3.48 15.29 3.21
CA PHE A 75 4.45 14.79 4.17
C PHE A 75 5.84 14.59 3.54
N ALA A 76 5.90 14.08 2.31
CA ALA A 76 7.17 13.95 1.61
C ALA A 76 7.80 15.32 1.33
N SER A 77 7.02 16.33 0.94
CA SER A 77 7.51 17.70 0.80
C SER A 77 8.00 18.33 2.10
N GLU A 78 7.34 18.05 3.22
CA GLU A 78 7.78 18.51 4.56
C GLU A 78 9.15 17.91 4.95
N GLU A 79 9.42 16.67 4.55
CA GLU A 79 10.65 15.93 4.87
C GLU A 79 11.74 16.08 3.77
N GLY A 80 11.64 17.13 2.94
CA GLY A 80 12.65 17.51 1.94
C GLY A 80 12.61 16.74 0.62
N GLU A 81 11.63 15.86 0.41
CA GLU A 81 11.41 15.19 -0.87
C GLU A 81 10.62 16.07 -1.84
N THR A 82 10.80 15.88 -3.14
CA THR A 82 10.04 16.61 -4.18
C THR A 82 9.20 15.63 -5.01
N PRO A 83 8.16 15.00 -4.40
CA PRO A 83 7.30 14.04 -5.09
C PRO A 83 6.56 14.68 -6.27
N ASN A 84 7.00 14.38 -7.49
CA ASN A 84 6.38 14.85 -8.72
C ASN A 84 5.32 13.85 -9.21
N TYR A 85 4.14 13.90 -8.62
CA TYR A 85 2.96 13.20 -9.12
C TYR A 85 1.68 13.99 -8.87
N SER A 86 0.64 13.72 -9.63
CA SER A 86 -0.70 14.27 -9.37
C SER A 86 -1.52 13.29 -8.55
N PRO A 87 -1.90 13.61 -7.28
CA PRO A 87 -2.74 12.73 -6.49
C PRO A 87 -4.08 12.40 -7.15
N VAL A 88 -4.62 13.33 -7.95
CA VAL A 88 -5.88 13.13 -8.68
C VAL A 88 -5.70 12.10 -9.79
N LEU A 89 -4.67 12.24 -10.63
CA LEU A 89 -4.44 11.32 -11.75
C LEU A 89 -4.13 9.91 -11.25
N LEU A 90 -3.33 9.78 -10.20
CA LEU A 90 -3.03 8.48 -9.61
C LEU A 90 -4.27 7.84 -8.99
N PHE A 91 -5.11 8.61 -8.30
CA PHE A 91 -6.37 8.11 -7.76
C PHE A 91 -7.30 7.61 -8.87
N LEU A 92 -7.56 8.44 -9.89
CA LEU A 92 -8.43 8.06 -11.01
C LEU A 92 -7.89 6.84 -11.75
N GLY A 93 -6.58 6.83 -12.04
CA GLY A 93 -5.92 5.70 -12.69
C GLY A 93 -6.05 4.41 -11.88
N TYR A 94 -5.80 4.47 -10.57
CA TYR A 94 -5.99 3.32 -9.68
C TYR A 94 -7.42 2.77 -9.75
N ILE A 95 -8.43 3.64 -9.61
CA ILE A 95 -9.84 3.23 -9.63
C ILE A 95 -10.24 2.66 -10.99
N ILE A 96 -9.93 3.36 -12.09
CA ILE A 96 -10.26 2.92 -13.45
C ILE A 96 -9.63 1.55 -13.74
N PHE A 97 -8.33 1.39 -13.48
CA PHE A 97 -7.65 0.12 -13.74
C PHE A 97 -8.15 -0.98 -12.81
N SER A 98 -8.42 -0.68 -11.53
CA SER A 98 -8.99 -1.67 -10.60
C SER A 98 -10.35 -2.21 -11.07
N MET A 99 -11.13 -1.41 -11.81
CA MET A 99 -12.44 -1.82 -12.36
C MET A 99 -12.34 -2.69 -13.62
N LEU A 100 -11.16 -2.81 -14.23
CA LEU A 100 -10.95 -3.65 -15.42
C LEU A 100 -11.03 -5.15 -15.13
N TYR A 101 -11.25 -5.55 -13.87
CA TYR A 101 -11.49 -6.95 -13.51
C TYR A 101 -12.74 -7.53 -14.18
N LYS A 102 -13.64 -6.67 -14.69
CA LYS A 102 -14.87 -7.05 -15.39
C LYS A 102 -14.65 -7.43 -16.86
N LEU A 103 -13.43 -7.28 -17.39
CA LEU A 103 -13.11 -7.68 -18.75
C LEU A 103 -13.22 -9.21 -18.91
N PRO A 104 -13.54 -9.72 -20.11
CA PRO A 104 -13.60 -11.15 -20.36
C PRO A 104 -12.23 -11.81 -20.19
N ASP A 105 -12.22 -13.12 -19.95
CA ASP A 105 -10.97 -13.89 -19.88
C ASP A 105 -10.18 -13.78 -21.21
N PRO A 106 -8.84 -13.64 -21.17
CA PRO A 106 -7.97 -13.50 -19.99
C PRO A 106 -7.68 -12.02 -19.61
N PHE A 107 -8.42 -11.05 -20.15
CA PHE A 107 -8.06 -9.63 -20.07
C PHE A 107 -8.25 -8.99 -18.69
N TRP A 108 -8.96 -9.64 -17.76
CA TRP A 108 -9.12 -9.12 -16.39
C TRP A 108 -7.79 -8.96 -15.64
N PHE A 109 -6.72 -9.68 -16.04
CA PHE A 109 -5.36 -9.51 -15.48
C PHE A 109 -4.83 -8.07 -15.59
N ILE A 110 -5.34 -7.28 -16.55
CA ILE A 110 -4.97 -5.87 -16.70
C ILE A 110 -5.30 -5.09 -15.42
N SER A 111 -6.32 -5.50 -14.66
CA SER A 111 -6.67 -4.85 -13.39
C SER A 111 -5.56 -4.90 -12.34
N LEU A 112 -4.67 -5.90 -12.41
CA LEU A 112 -3.51 -6.03 -11.53
C LEU A 112 -2.46 -4.93 -11.78
N SER A 113 -2.48 -4.30 -12.95
CA SER A 113 -1.60 -3.17 -13.26
C SER A 113 -1.99 -1.87 -12.55
N SER A 114 -3.13 -1.84 -11.84
CA SER A 114 -3.51 -0.72 -10.95
C SER A 114 -2.42 -0.36 -9.93
N ILE A 115 -1.57 -1.33 -9.54
CA ILE A 115 -0.42 -1.11 -8.66
C ILE A 115 0.55 -0.02 -9.16
N ILE A 116 0.63 0.21 -10.48
CA ILE A 116 1.50 1.24 -11.08
C ILE A 116 1.18 2.62 -10.48
N PHE A 117 -0.09 2.90 -10.22
CA PHE A 117 -0.54 4.17 -9.66
C PHE A 117 -0.20 4.34 -8.17
N LEU A 118 0.22 3.27 -7.49
CA LEU A 118 0.69 3.32 -6.10
C LEU A 118 2.21 3.34 -5.99
N ILE A 119 2.96 3.17 -7.08
CA ILE A 119 4.43 3.13 -7.06
C ILE A 119 5.02 4.46 -6.56
N GLN A 120 4.65 5.58 -7.17
CA GLN A 120 5.21 6.89 -6.78
C GLN A 120 4.84 7.28 -5.34
N PRO A 121 3.58 7.13 -4.88
CA PRO A 121 3.22 7.37 -3.48
C PRO A 121 3.92 6.42 -2.51
N PHE A 122 4.09 5.14 -2.87
CA PHE A 122 4.82 4.18 -2.06
C PHE A 122 6.28 4.62 -1.86
N GLN A 123 6.96 5.00 -2.94
CA GLN A 123 8.35 5.47 -2.88
C GLN A 123 8.45 6.78 -2.10
N ALA A 124 7.58 7.75 -2.36
CA ALA A 124 7.56 9.04 -1.67
C ALA A 124 7.36 8.87 -0.15
N LEU A 125 6.38 8.04 0.26
CA LEU A 125 6.14 7.78 1.68
C LEU A 125 7.35 7.12 2.35
N ASN A 126 8.00 6.20 1.66
CA ASN A 126 9.15 5.47 2.18
C ASN A 126 10.40 6.37 2.29
N ALA A 127 10.65 7.23 1.30
CA ALA A 127 11.74 8.20 1.34
C ALA A 127 11.51 9.21 2.48
N ALA A 128 10.31 9.80 2.56
CA ALA A 128 9.94 10.73 3.63
C ALA A 128 10.12 10.13 5.04
N LYS A 129 9.72 8.87 5.24
CA LYS A 129 9.90 8.16 6.51
C LYS A 129 11.38 7.95 6.88
N ARG A 130 12.27 7.81 5.89
CA ARG A 130 13.72 7.66 6.15
C ARG A 130 14.36 8.99 6.55
N ASN A 131 13.87 10.10 6.01
CA ASN A 131 14.39 11.44 6.33
C ASN A 131 13.85 11.96 7.66
N ALA A 132 12.64 11.54 8.05
CA ALA A 132 11.98 11.99 9.27
C ALA A 132 12.69 11.51 10.54
N ALA A 133 13.28 12.43 11.29
CA ALA A 133 14.05 12.14 12.51
C ALA A 133 13.24 11.40 13.59
N GLN A 134 11.94 11.67 13.67
CA GLN A 134 11.02 11.05 14.64
C GLN A 134 10.53 9.64 14.23
N VAL A 135 10.91 9.14 13.05
CA VAL A 135 10.44 7.85 12.52
C VAL A 135 11.57 6.82 12.55
N GLU A 136 11.39 5.79 13.37
CA GLU A 136 12.30 4.67 13.40
C GLU A 136 11.98 3.70 12.26
N VAL A 137 12.87 3.59 11.27
CA VAL A 137 12.68 2.71 10.10
C VAL A 137 13.48 1.42 10.28
N ILE A 138 12.80 0.28 10.12
CA ILE A 138 13.42 -1.04 10.15
C ILE A 138 13.33 -1.65 8.75
N GLU A 139 14.47 -1.75 8.07
CA GLU A 139 14.56 -2.29 6.71
C GLU A 139 14.31 -3.80 6.69
N GLN A 140 13.25 -4.20 5.99
CA GLN A 140 12.82 -5.59 5.92
C GLN A 140 13.47 -6.31 4.71
N LYS A 141 14.63 -6.93 4.94
CA LYS A 141 15.37 -7.66 3.89
C LYS A 141 14.69 -8.93 3.39
N ASN A 142 13.98 -9.68 4.24
CA ASN A 142 13.30 -10.94 3.87
C ASN A 142 11.78 -10.84 4.03
N PHE A 143 11.01 -11.72 3.37
CA PHE A 143 9.58 -11.83 3.65
C PHE A 143 9.37 -12.30 5.10
N ASN A 144 8.39 -11.71 5.79
CA ASN A 144 8.02 -12.15 7.13
C ASN A 144 7.06 -13.34 7.06
N LYS A 145 6.82 -14.01 8.19
CA LYS A 145 5.95 -15.20 8.24
C LYS A 145 4.55 -14.95 7.63
N PRO A 146 3.84 -13.83 7.96
CA PRO A 146 2.57 -13.52 7.31
C PRO A 146 2.66 -13.39 5.79
N GLN A 147 3.69 -12.70 5.26
CA GLN A 147 3.90 -12.55 3.83
C GLN A 147 4.16 -13.90 3.15
N ILE A 148 4.96 -14.78 3.76
CA ILE A 148 5.23 -16.12 3.22
C ILE A 148 3.95 -16.94 3.16
N VAL A 149 3.14 -16.92 4.22
CA VAL A 149 1.84 -17.61 4.25
C VAL A 149 0.92 -17.11 3.14
N LEU A 150 0.83 -15.79 2.94
CA LEU A 150 0.07 -15.20 1.84
C LEU A 150 0.59 -15.67 0.48
N ILE A 151 1.91 -15.65 0.26
CA ILE A 151 2.50 -16.11 -1.00
C ILE A 151 2.10 -17.56 -1.29
N ILE A 152 2.21 -18.47 -0.31
CA ILE A 152 1.86 -19.88 -0.52
C ILE A 152 0.39 -20.04 -0.89
N ILE A 153 -0.51 -19.42 -0.13
CA ILE A 153 -1.97 -19.52 -0.36
C ILE A 153 -2.32 -19.00 -1.76
N PHE A 154 -1.85 -17.81 -2.10
CA PHE A 154 -2.21 -17.18 -3.37
C PHE A 154 -1.49 -17.80 -4.57
N SER A 155 -0.30 -18.37 -4.42
CA SER A 155 0.33 -19.16 -5.49
C SER A 155 -0.50 -20.39 -5.88
N ILE A 156 -1.17 -21.03 -4.91
CA ILE A 156 -2.11 -22.13 -5.20
C ILE A 156 -3.30 -21.60 -6.00
N VAL A 157 -3.86 -20.45 -5.61
CA VAL A 157 -4.96 -19.80 -6.35
C VAL A 157 -4.55 -19.46 -7.78
N TRP A 158 -3.34 -18.90 -7.99
CA TRP A 158 -2.79 -18.66 -9.31
C TRP A 158 -2.71 -19.94 -10.16
N ALA A 159 -2.22 -21.03 -9.59
CA ALA A 159 -2.14 -22.31 -10.29
C ALA A 159 -3.53 -22.82 -10.72
N LEU A 160 -4.54 -22.69 -9.86
CA LEU A 160 -5.93 -23.06 -10.17
C LEU A 160 -6.52 -22.20 -11.29
N ILE A 161 -6.27 -20.88 -11.25
CA ILE A 161 -6.74 -19.94 -12.29
C ILE A 161 -6.10 -20.28 -13.64
N LEU A 162 -4.78 -20.47 -13.67
CA LEU A 162 -4.07 -20.82 -14.90
C LEU A 162 -4.57 -22.15 -15.47
N LEU A 163 -4.76 -23.16 -14.62
CA LEU A 163 -5.32 -24.45 -15.02
C LEU A 163 -6.75 -24.31 -15.59
N GLY A 164 -7.60 -23.48 -14.96
CA GLY A 164 -8.93 -23.19 -15.46
C GLY A 164 -8.92 -22.53 -16.84
N LEU A 165 -8.02 -21.58 -17.08
CA LEU A 165 -7.86 -20.95 -18.39
C LEU A 165 -7.41 -21.96 -19.47
N PHE A 166 -6.45 -22.83 -19.15
CA PHE A 166 -5.98 -23.87 -20.09
C PHE A 166 -7.03 -24.94 -20.41
N LEU A 167 -7.97 -25.23 -19.50
CA LEU A 167 -9.04 -26.21 -19.73
C LEU A 167 -10.25 -25.63 -20.47
N THR A 168 -10.36 -24.30 -20.54
CA THR A 168 -11.47 -23.60 -21.19
C THR A 168 -11.18 -23.28 -22.67
N GLU A 169 -9.91 -23.40 -23.10
CA GLU A 169 -9.48 -23.43 -24.51
C GLU A 169 -9.50 -24.86 -25.08
#